data_AF-A0AAE0MIT0-F1
#
_entry.id   AF-A0AAE0MIT0-F1
#
_cell.length_a   1.000
_cell.length_b   1.000
_cell.length_c   1.000
_cell.angle_alpha   90.00
_cell.angle_beta   90.00
_cell.angle_gamma   90.00
#
_symmetry.space_group_name_H-M   'P 1'
#
loop_
_entity.id
_entity.type
_entity.pdbx_description
1 polymer ?
#
loop_
_entity_poly.entity_id
_entity_poly.type
_entity_poly.pdbx_seq_one_letter_code
_entity_poly.pdbx_strand_id
1 'polypeptide(L)'
;MDPSPKPPHLPFELWLQIIQATATLPDNLARTWLDCRLVSRFFKQATEETFLLYHMREMWVEMTLGIWEVDNNEDDYDTGVVFKRLSPDGSRAVFGGGWNVLPGDESDEDHCTWRPVLVPAYVKDGFGCGFTGLDGCPPHIIRLGDLVGGTPLIGLEIDCFAKEISVLWRETMGAFLRDQVRLQMLRDWRDGKSMRDDGQEERSLLYLDSPTSVAVDITCT
;
A
#
# COMPACT_ATOMS: atom_id res chain seq x y z
N MET A 1 19.15 -48.20 -0.62
CA MET A 1 19.22 -46.79 -1.03
C MET A 1 19.31 -45.97 0.23
N ASP A 2 20.47 -45.37 0.52
CA ASP A 2 20.57 -44.44 1.64
C ASP A 2 19.72 -43.20 1.33
N PRO A 3 18.94 -42.68 2.31
CA PRO A 3 18.21 -41.44 2.10
C PRO A 3 19.21 -40.31 1.85
N SER A 4 18.98 -39.56 0.75
CA SER A 4 19.76 -38.35 0.45
C SER A 4 19.82 -37.47 1.71
N PRO A 5 21.01 -36.97 2.08
CA PRO A 5 21.16 -36.13 3.26
C PRO A 5 20.22 -34.93 3.14
N LYS A 6 19.40 -34.72 4.16
CA LYS A 6 18.53 -33.54 4.23
C LYS A 6 19.42 -32.30 4.26
N PRO A 7 19.12 -31.27 3.46
CA PRO A 7 19.87 -30.02 3.54
C PRO A 7 19.77 -29.46 4.97
N PRO A 8 20.83 -28.82 5.48
CA PRO A 8 20.82 -28.23 6.81
C PRO A 8 19.72 -27.17 6.90
N HIS A 9 18.98 -27.18 8.02
CA HIS A 9 17.97 -26.17 8.27
C HIS A 9 18.64 -24.85 8.68
N LEU A 10 18.45 -23.82 7.88
CA LEU A 10 18.88 -22.45 8.21
C LEU A 10 17.94 -21.85 9.27
N PRO A 11 18.49 -21.15 10.29
CA PRO A 11 17.71 -20.35 11.25
C PRO A 11 16.81 -19.31 10.57
N PHE A 12 15.71 -18.94 11.24
CA PHE A 12 14.72 -18.00 10.71
C PHE A 12 15.32 -16.63 10.40
N GLU A 13 16.21 -16.15 11.26
CA GLU A 13 16.87 -14.86 11.14
C GLU A 13 17.75 -14.77 9.88
N LEU A 14 18.38 -15.89 9.50
CA LEU A 14 19.16 -15.94 8.25
C LEU A 14 18.24 -15.88 7.03
N TRP A 15 17.05 -16.49 7.10
CA TRP A 15 16.06 -16.34 6.03
C TRP A 15 15.56 -14.91 5.90
N LEU A 16 15.35 -14.19 7.00
CA LEU A 16 14.98 -12.77 6.94
C LEU A 16 16.02 -11.95 6.19
N GLN A 17 17.31 -12.19 6.45
CA GLN A 17 18.42 -11.51 5.78
C GLN A 17 18.53 -11.88 4.30
N ILE A 18 18.37 -13.16 3.95
CA ILE A 18 18.39 -13.62 2.55
C ILE A 18 17.24 -12.98 1.76
N ILE A 19 16.03 -12.99 2.32
CA ILE A 19 14.85 -12.39 1.69
C ILE A 19 15.04 -10.87 1.57
N GLN A 20 15.53 -10.20 2.61
CA GLN A 20 15.81 -8.77 2.58
C GLN A 20 16.80 -8.42 1.47
N ALA A 21 17.94 -9.13 1.41
CA ALA A 21 18.95 -8.92 0.38
C ALA A 21 18.38 -9.12 -1.04
N THR A 22 17.48 -10.09 -1.20
CA THR A 22 16.78 -10.33 -2.47
C THR A 22 15.83 -9.19 -2.81
N ALA A 23 15.07 -8.68 -1.83
CA ALA A 23 14.11 -7.59 -1.99
C ALA A 23 14.78 -6.24 -2.30
N THR A 24 16.04 -6.03 -1.87
CA THR A 24 16.81 -4.81 -2.18
C THR A 24 17.40 -4.77 -3.59
N LEU A 25 17.38 -5.88 -4.33
CA LEU A 25 17.83 -5.89 -5.72
C LEU A 25 16.85 -5.10 -6.59
N PRO A 26 17.33 -4.40 -7.64
CA PRO A 26 16.47 -3.72 -8.60
C PRO A 26 15.40 -4.67 -9.14
N ASP A 27 14.16 -4.17 -9.25
CA ASP A 27 12.98 -4.89 -9.78
C ASP A 27 12.52 -6.14 -8.99
N ASN A 28 13.22 -6.51 -7.92
CA ASN A 28 12.92 -7.73 -7.16
C ASN A 28 12.03 -7.51 -5.93
N LEU A 29 11.82 -6.27 -5.48
CA LEU A 29 10.98 -6.01 -4.31
C LEU A 29 9.59 -6.64 -4.46
N ALA A 30 8.91 -6.38 -5.58
CA ALA A 30 7.58 -6.90 -5.82
C ALA A 30 7.56 -8.44 -6.00
N ARG A 31 8.52 -8.99 -6.74
CA ARG A 31 8.62 -10.43 -6.96
C ARG A 31 8.94 -11.20 -5.68
N THR A 32 9.83 -10.68 -4.84
CA THR A 32 10.16 -11.26 -3.54
C THR A 32 8.91 -11.39 -2.67
N TRP A 33 8.07 -10.36 -2.63
CA TRP A 33 6.80 -10.44 -1.89
C TRP A 33 5.85 -11.49 -2.47
N LEU A 34 5.65 -11.48 -3.80
CA LEU A 34 4.64 -12.31 -4.45
C LEU A 34 5.05 -13.79 -4.51
N ASP A 35 6.28 -14.07 -4.89
CA ASP A 35 6.74 -15.43 -5.17
C ASP A 35 7.06 -16.17 -3.87
N CYS A 36 7.79 -15.56 -2.94
CA CYS A 36 8.18 -16.25 -1.69
C CYS A 36 6.95 -16.64 -0.86
N ARG A 37 5.89 -15.82 -0.85
CA ARG A 37 4.66 -16.12 -0.12
C ARG A 37 3.89 -17.33 -0.67
N LEU A 38 4.16 -17.75 -1.91
CA LEU A 38 3.53 -18.90 -2.55
C LEU A 38 4.30 -20.22 -2.35
N VAL A 39 5.58 -20.15 -1.94
CA VAL A 39 6.45 -21.34 -1.81
C VAL A 39 6.03 -22.23 -0.65
N SER A 40 5.89 -21.66 0.55
CA SER A 40 5.51 -22.40 1.76
C SER A 40 5.02 -21.46 2.85
N ARG A 41 4.38 -22.00 3.89
CA ARG A 41 3.98 -21.21 5.07
C ARG A 41 5.16 -20.55 5.78
N PHE A 42 6.30 -21.24 5.82
CA PHE A 42 7.53 -20.72 6.43
C PHE A 42 8.07 -19.52 5.65
N PHE A 43 8.20 -19.65 4.32
CA PHE A 43 8.63 -18.54 3.47
C PHE A 43 7.64 -17.38 3.51
N LYS A 44 6.34 -17.66 3.49
CA LYS A 44 5.31 -16.63 3.67
C LYS A 44 5.53 -15.83 4.95
N GLN A 45 5.74 -16.51 6.08
CA GLN A 45 5.99 -15.86 7.37
C GLN A 45 7.29 -15.05 7.36
N ALA A 46 8.39 -15.62 6.85
CA ALA A 46 9.68 -14.94 6.76
C ALA A 46 9.60 -13.69 5.86
N THR A 47 8.93 -13.80 4.71
CA THR A 47 8.72 -12.66 3.80
C THR A 47 7.86 -11.58 4.43
N GLU A 48 6.75 -11.94 5.08
CA GLU A 48 5.89 -10.96 5.75
C GLU A 48 6.64 -10.24 6.88
N GLU A 49 7.44 -10.96 7.67
CA GLU A 49 8.28 -10.37 8.72
C GLU A 49 9.36 -9.44 8.15
N THR A 50 10.08 -9.86 7.10
CA THR A 50 11.07 -9.00 6.41
C THR A 50 10.43 -7.72 5.91
N PHE A 51 9.28 -7.78 5.25
CA PHE A 51 8.62 -6.60 4.73
C PHE A 51 8.13 -5.69 5.85
N LEU A 52 7.64 -6.24 6.95
CA LEU A 52 7.27 -5.44 8.11
C LEU A 52 8.46 -4.69 8.70
N LEU A 53 9.61 -5.37 8.86
CA LEU A 53 10.78 -4.80 9.52
C LEU A 53 11.49 -3.76 8.66
N TYR A 54 11.57 -3.98 7.34
CA TYR A 54 12.42 -3.19 6.45
C TYR A 54 11.67 -2.31 5.46
N HIS A 55 10.46 -2.68 5.03
CA HIS A 55 9.76 -1.99 3.94
C HIS A 55 8.52 -1.23 4.40
N MET A 56 7.73 -1.79 5.32
CA MET A 56 6.54 -1.12 5.87
C MET A 56 6.88 0.20 6.55
N ARG A 57 8.06 0.30 7.20
CA ARG A 57 8.53 1.54 7.84
C ARG A 57 8.85 2.66 6.85
N GLU A 58 9.15 2.30 5.60
CA GLU A 58 9.41 3.23 4.50
C GLU A 58 8.12 3.56 3.72
N MET A 59 7.02 2.87 4.04
CA MET A 59 5.74 3.09 3.39
C MET A 59 5.13 4.41 3.84
N TRP A 60 4.79 5.22 2.85
CA TRP A 60 4.14 6.51 3.01
C TRP A 60 2.83 6.49 2.22
N VAL A 61 1.76 7.01 2.82
CA VAL A 61 0.48 7.19 2.13
C VAL A 61 0.21 8.68 2.06
N GLU A 62 0.21 9.20 0.85
CA GLU A 62 -0.13 10.58 0.55
C GLU A 62 -1.62 10.64 0.25
N MET A 63 -2.35 11.45 1.00
CA MET A 63 -3.78 11.62 0.93
C MET A 63 -4.05 12.97 0.27
N THR A 64 -4.79 12.96 -0.82
CA THR A 64 -5.17 14.17 -1.54
C THR A 64 -6.55 14.59 -1.08
N LEU A 65 -6.60 15.64 -0.27
CA LEU A 65 -7.85 16.12 0.35
C LEU A 65 -8.55 17.20 -0.50
N GLY A 66 -7.93 17.58 -1.61
CA GLY A 66 -8.45 18.55 -2.57
C GLY A 66 -8.13 20.01 -2.20
N ILE A 67 -8.66 20.91 -3.04
CA ILE A 67 -8.49 22.35 -2.89
C ILE A 67 -9.60 22.90 -1.99
N TRP A 68 -9.22 23.68 -0.99
CA TRP A 68 -10.17 24.36 -0.11
C TRP A 68 -9.99 25.87 -0.22
N GLU A 69 -11.12 26.58 -0.29
CA GLU A 69 -11.13 28.04 -0.22
C GLU A 69 -11.07 28.48 1.25
N VAL A 70 -9.99 29.16 1.61
CA VAL A 70 -9.79 29.80 2.91
C VAL A 70 -9.51 31.27 2.67
N ASP A 71 -10.33 32.16 3.24
CA ASP A 71 -10.14 33.61 3.14
C ASP A 71 -9.99 34.15 1.69
N ASN A 72 -10.74 33.55 0.73
CA ASN A 72 -10.66 33.80 -0.72
C ASN A 72 -9.33 33.39 -1.38
N ASN A 73 -8.55 32.51 -0.73
CA ASN A 73 -7.41 31.84 -1.33
C ASN A 73 -7.73 30.35 -1.52
N GLU A 74 -7.42 29.82 -2.69
CA GLU A 74 -7.49 28.38 -2.96
C GLU A 74 -6.16 27.76 -2.54
N ASP A 75 -6.19 26.91 -1.51
CA ASP A 75 -5.02 26.16 -1.06
C ASP A 75 -5.25 24.67 -1.26
N ASP A 76 -4.22 23.96 -1.75
CA ASP A 76 -4.26 22.51 -1.93
C ASP A 76 -3.84 21.81 -0.63
N TYR A 77 -4.68 20.90 -0.16
CA TYR A 77 -4.46 20.18 1.09
C TYR A 77 -4.06 18.74 0.80
N ASP A 78 -2.79 18.56 0.49
CA ASP A 78 -2.16 17.25 0.54
C ASP A 78 -1.57 17.00 1.93
N THR A 79 -1.71 15.77 2.36
CA THR A 79 -1.12 15.33 3.61
C THR A 79 -0.58 13.93 3.49
N GLY A 80 0.55 13.67 4.13
CA GLY A 80 1.11 12.33 4.13
C GLY A 80 1.13 11.71 5.50
N VAL A 81 0.92 10.40 5.54
CA VAL A 81 1.01 9.60 6.75
C VAL A 81 2.07 8.52 6.63
N VAL A 82 2.74 8.27 7.74
CA VAL A 82 3.78 7.25 7.86
C VAL A 82 3.30 6.08 8.71
N PHE A 83 3.85 4.90 8.44
CA PHE A 83 3.63 3.74 9.29
C PHE A 83 4.04 4.02 10.73
N LYS A 84 3.12 3.79 11.68
CA LYS A 84 3.40 3.90 13.12
C LYS A 84 3.50 2.54 13.79
N ARG A 85 2.50 1.68 13.59
CA ARG A 85 2.36 0.41 14.32
C ARG A 85 1.47 -0.57 13.58
N LEU A 86 1.48 -1.82 14.04
CA LEU A 86 0.43 -2.78 13.72
C LEU A 86 -0.69 -2.72 14.78
N SER A 87 -1.88 -3.17 14.39
CA SER A 87 -2.94 -3.53 15.33
C SER A 87 -2.51 -4.68 16.27
N PRO A 88 -3.17 -4.88 17.42
CA PRO A 88 -2.78 -5.93 18.38
C PRO A 88 -2.77 -7.35 17.82
N ASP A 89 -3.64 -7.63 16.84
CA ASP A 89 -3.72 -8.91 16.13
C ASP A 89 -2.76 -9.00 14.93
N GLY A 90 -2.02 -7.93 14.63
CA GLY A 90 -1.06 -7.86 13.53
C GLY A 90 -1.70 -7.86 12.12
N SER A 91 -3.03 -7.71 12.01
CA SER A 91 -3.75 -7.76 10.74
C SER A 91 -3.75 -6.41 10.01
N ARG A 92 -3.76 -5.30 10.76
CA ARG A 92 -3.83 -3.93 10.22
C ARG A 92 -2.53 -3.18 10.46
N ALA A 93 -2.12 -2.38 9.49
CA ALA A 93 -1.08 -1.37 9.67
C ALA A 93 -1.75 -0.02 9.91
N VAL A 94 -1.30 0.68 10.95
CA VAL A 94 -1.77 1.99 11.35
C VAL A 94 -0.76 3.04 10.90
N PHE A 95 -1.25 4.04 10.20
CA PHE A 95 -0.50 5.16 9.69
C PHE A 95 -0.98 6.46 10.33
N GLY A 96 -0.06 7.37 10.60
CA GLY A 96 -0.39 8.71 11.07
C GLY A 96 0.86 9.55 11.30
N GLY A 97 0.67 10.80 11.73
CA GLY A 97 1.75 11.78 11.78
C GLY A 97 2.11 12.27 10.38
N GLY A 98 2.71 13.47 10.26
CA GLY A 98 2.95 14.11 8.96
C GLY A 98 1.78 14.96 8.45
N TRP A 99 0.77 15.18 9.30
CA TRP A 99 -0.38 16.00 8.96
C TRP A 99 -0.05 17.49 8.92
N ASN A 100 -0.33 18.14 7.79
CA ASN A 100 -0.39 19.61 7.75
C ASN A 100 -1.59 20.08 8.59
N VAL A 101 -1.41 21.16 9.34
CA VAL A 101 -2.49 21.77 10.14
C VAL A 101 -3.54 22.28 9.15
N LEU A 102 -4.76 21.75 9.24
CA LEU A 102 -5.85 22.23 8.40
C LEU A 102 -6.27 23.64 8.86
N PRO A 103 -6.79 24.49 7.96
CA PRO A 103 -7.33 25.80 8.30
C PRO A 103 -8.46 25.66 9.31
N GLY A 104 -8.38 26.38 10.43
CA GLY A 104 -9.35 26.26 11.52
C GLY A 104 -9.04 25.15 12.54
N ASP A 105 -7.93 24.42 12.42
CA ASP A 105 -7.42 23.47 13.43
C ASP A 105 -6.70 24.20 14.60
N GLU A 106 -6.86 25.53 14.72
CA GLU A 106 -6.32 26.36 15.81
C GLU A 106 -7.17 26.31 17.11
N SER A 107 -8.34 25.67 17.11
CA SER A 107 -9.21 25.60 18.29
C SER A 107 -9.27 24.20 18.92
N ASP A 108 -8.75 24.14 20.14
CA ASP A 108 -9.01 23.19 21.24
C ASP A 108 -9.93 21.97 20.97
N GLU A 109 -9.29 20.80 21.01
CA GLU A 109 -9.67 19.50 21.58
C GLU A 109 -10.97 18.75 21.15
N ASP A 110 -12.00 19.34 20.56
CA ASP A 110 -13.31 18.63 20.43
C ASP A 110 -13.92 18.54 19.03
N HIS A 111 -13.25 19.07 17.99
CA HIS A 111 -13.78 19.02 16.64
C HIS A 111 -12.95 18.12 15.72
N CYS A 112 -13.61 17.04 15.31
CA CYS A 112 -13.17 16.09 14.29
C CYS A 112 -13.17 16.76 12.89
N THR A 113 -12.35 17.79 12.70
CA THR A 113 -12.20 18.63 11.48
C THR A 113 -11.86 17.80 10.23
N TRP A 114 -11.27 16.63 10.42
CA TRP A 114 -10.95 15.67 9.37
C TRP A 114 -12.16 14.99 8.75
N ARG A 115 -13.23 14.79 9.53
CA ARG A 115 -14.42 14.08 9.05
C ARG A 115 -15.10 14.78 7.87
N PRO A 116 -15.39 16.10 7.90
CA PRO A 116 -15.98 16.78 6.75
C PRO A 116 -15.06 16.83 5.51
N VAL A 117 -13.78 16.49 5.64
CA VAL A 117 -12.80 16.51 4.54
C VAL A 117 -12.59 15.10 3.96
N LEU A 118 -12.15 14.16 4.80
CA LEU A 118 -11.84 12.79 4.39
C LEU A 118 -13.08 11.98 4.02
N VAL A 119 -14.17 12.13 4.77
CA VAL A 119 -15.36 11.30 4.55
C VAL A 119 -15.95 11.58 3.16
N PRO A 120 -16.17 12.84 2.73
CA PRO A 120 -16.62 13.09 1.36
C PRO A 120 -15.66 12.57 0.29
N ALA A 121 -14.34 12.67 0.49
CA ALA A 121 -13.36 12.17 -0.47
C ALA A 121 -13.45 10.64 -0.69
N TYR A 122 -13.83 9.88 0.33
CA TYR A 122 -13.91 8.40 0.27
C TYR A 122 -15.33 7.81 0.20
N VAL A 123 -16.39 8.57 0.55
CA VAL A 123 -17.78 8.07 0.64
C VAL A 123 -18.66 8.51 -0.52
N LYS A 124 -18.38 9.65 -1.18
CA LYS A 124 -19.26 10.12 -2.27
C LYS A 124 -19.02 9.27 -3.52
N ASP A 125 -19.91 8.30 -3.72
CA ASP A 125 -20.22 7.55 -4.95
C ASP A 125 -19.11 7.53 -6.02
N GLY A 126 -18.15 6.62 -5.84
CA GLY A 126 -17.30 6.10 -6.90
C GLY A 126 -16.17 7.01 -7.35
N PHE A 127 -15.00 6.89 -6.72
CA PHE A 127 -13.69 7.32 -7.25
C PHE A 127 -13.67 8.66 -8.02
N GLY A 128 -14.42 9.65 -7.57
CA GLY A 128 -14.45 10.97 -8.19
C GLY A 128 -13.56 11.92 -7.42
N CYS A 129 -12.26 11.94 -7.73
CA CYS A 129 -11.51 13.16 -7.48
C CYS A 129 -12.06 14.22 -8.45
N GLY A 130 -13.14 14.90 -8.05
CA GLY A 130 -13.76 15.97 -8.83
C GLY A 130 -12.82 17.15 -9.11
N PHE A 131 -11.62 17.12 -8.52
CA PHE A 131 -10.62 18.18 -8.57
C PHE A 131 -9.44 17.89 -9.52
N THR A 132 -9.15 16.64 -9.88
CA THR A 132 -8.12 16.33 -10.91
C THR A 132 -8.70 16.09 -12.31
N GLY A 133 -10.04 16.03 -12.44
CA GLY A 133 -10.72 15.71 -13.69
C GLY A 133 -10.51 14.26 -14.16
N LEU A 134 -9.95 13.39 -13.31
CA LEU A 134 -9.73 11.98 -13.58
C LEU A 134 -10.70 11.15 -12.74
N ASP A 135 -11.91 10.99 -13.27
CA ASP A 135 -12.88 10.01 -12.77
C ASP A 135 -12.19 8.63 -12.69
N GLY A 136 -12.20 8.00 -11.52
CA GLY A 136 -11.64 6.66 -11.27
C GLY A 136 -10.37 6.61 -10.42
N CYS A 137 -9.74 7.73 -10.07
CA CYS A 137 -8.53 7.73 -9.24
C CYS A 137 -8.87 7.78 -7.73
N PRO A 138 -8.26 6.91 -6.89
CA PRO A 138 -8.38 7.07 -5.44
C PRO A 138 -7.79 8.41 -4.99
N PRO A 139 -8.34 9.03 -3.93
CA PRO A 139 -7.81 10.28 -3.37
C PRO A 139 -6.55 10.03 -2.52
N HIS A 140 -5.69 9.12 -2.95
CA HIS A 140 -4.42 8.82 -2.30
C HIS A 140 -3.40 8.19 -3.25
N ILE A 141 -2.15 8.26 -2.83
CA ILE A 141 -1.00 7.63 -3.47
C ILE A 141 -0.21 6.88 -2.39
N ILE A 142 0.12 5.62 -2.67
CA ILE A 142 1.04 4.83 -1.87
C ILE A 142 2.45 5.01 -2.43
N ARG A 143 3.41 5.27 -1.55
CA ARG A 143 4.84 5.34 -1.86
C ARG A 143 5.61 4.32 -1.03
N LEU A 144 6.53 3.60 -1.65
CA LEU A 144 7.41 2.62 -1.03
C LEU A 144 8.78 2.67 -1.72
N GLY A 145 9.73 3.36 -1.11
CA GLY A 145 10.97 3.74 -1.80
C GLY A 145 10.67 4.53 -3.07
N ASP A 146 11.18 4.06 -4.21
CA ASP A 146 10.94 4.67 -5.52
C ASP A 146 9.61 4.21 -6.19
N LEU A 147 8.90 3.26 -5.58
CA LEU A 147 7.62 2.78 -6.11
C LEU A 147 6.49 3.71 -5.68
N VAL A 148 5.64 4.07 -6.64
CA VAL A 148 4.52 4.99 -6.44
C VAL A 148 3.30 4.45 -7.17
N GLY A 149 2.12 4.51 -6.56
CA GLY A 149 0.88 4.07 -7.20
C GLY A 149 -0.38 4.36 -6.39
N GLY A 150 -1.48 4.59 -7.10
CA GLY A 150 -2.82 4.77 -6.53
C GLY A 150 -3.55 3.45 -6.30
N THR A 151 -2.90 2.44 -5.72
CA THR A 151 -3.59 1.17 -5.42
C THR A 151 -4.59 1.40 -4.28
N PRO A 152 -5.80 0.83 -4.31
CA PRO A 152 -6.76 0.96 -3.21
C PRO A 152 -6.19 0.55 -1.85
N LEU A 153 -6.50 1.34 -0.81
CA LEU A 153 -6.20 1.00 0.58
C LEU A 153 -7.21 -0.04 1.06
N ILE A 154 -6.82 -1.32 1.07
CA ILE A 154 -7.75 -2.42 1.32
C ILE A 154 -8.16 -2.45 2.79
N GLY A 155 -9.47 -2.45 3.02
CA GLY A 155 -10.05 -2.42 4.36
C GLY A 155 -9.77 -1.11 5.10
N LEU A 156 -9.62 0.01 4.40
CA LEU A 156 -9.36 1.33 4.99
C LEU A 156 -10.36 1.65 6.12
N GLU A 157 -9.81 2.00 7.29
CA GLU A 157 -10.52 2.61 8.41
C GLU A 157 -9.84 3.95 8.74
N ILE A 158 -10.63 4.95 9.13
CA ILE A 158 -10.16 6.30 9.43
C ILE A 158 -10.56 6.63 10.87
N ASP A 159 -9.58 6.78 11.75
CA ASP A 159 -9.75 7.30 13.10
C ASP A 159 -9.45 8.80 13.08
N CYS A 160 -10.51 9.59 12.94
CA CYS A 160 -10.39 11.03 12.84
C CYS A 160 -9.99 11.71 14.16
N PHE A 161 -10.23 11.08 15.32
CA PHE A 161 -9.83 11.62 16.61
C PHE A 161 -8.34 11.42 16.85
N ALA A 162 -7.84 10.22 16.59
CA ALA A 162 -6.41 9.93 16.67
C ALA A 162 -5.60 10.57 15.53
N LYS A 163 -6.28 11.08 14.49
CA LYS A 163 -5.67 11.48 13.22
C LYS A 163 -4.82 10.31 12.68
N GLU A 164 -5.44 9.14 12.53
CA GLU A 164 -4.79 7.93 12.04
C GLU A 164 -5.67 7.24 11.00
N ILE A 165 -5.04 6.55 10.06
CA ILE A 165 -5.73 5.60 9.18
C ILE A 165 -5.18 4.21 9.43
N SER A 166 -5.97 3.18 9.17
CA SER A 166 -5.49 1.81 9.18
C SER A 166 -5.98 1.02 7.99
N VAL A 167 -5.20 0.04 7.56
CA VAL A 167 -5.50 -0.80 6.40
C VAL A 167 -5.09 -2.25 6.66
N LEU A 168 -5.73 -3.19 5.96
CA LEU A 168 -5.30 -4.58 5.89
C LEU A 168 -3.99 -4.65 5.09
N TRP A 169 -2.87 -4.71 5.80
CA TRP A 169 -1.57 -4.36 5.21
C TRP A 169 -1.04 -5.42 4.26
N ARG A 170 -1.29 -6.72 4.52
CA ARG A 170 -0.85 -7.81 3.65
C ARG A 170 -1.58 -7.78 2.32
N GLU A 171 -2.86 -7.45 2.36
CA GLU A 171 -3.76 -7.33 1.24
C GLU A 171 -3.37 -6.09 0.42
N THR A 172 -3.23 -4.94 1.08
CA THR A 172 -2.83 -3.67 0.45
C THR A 172 -1.45 -3.77 -0.19
N MET A 173 -0.45 -4.27 0.52
CA MET A 173 0.90 -4.49 -0.01
C MET A 173 0.88 -5.49 -1.17
N GLY A 174 0.09 -6.56 -1.06
CA GLY A 174 -0.11 -7.53 -2.15
C GLY A 174 -0.72 -6.90 -3.40
N ALA A 175 -1.75 -6.08 -3.26
CA ALA A 175 -2.34 -5.37 -4.39
C ALA A 175 -1.34 -4.38 -5.00
N PHE A 176 -0.65 -3.60 -4.16
CA PHE A 176 0.28 -2.57 -4.59
C PHE A 176 1.43 -3.18 -5.40
N LEU A 177 2.08 -4.22 -4.87
CA LEU A 177 3.20 -4.85 -5.55
C LEU A 177 2.78 -5.61 -6.82
N ARG A 178 1.54 -6.13 -6.90
CA ARG A 178 1.01 -6.68 -8.16
C ARG A 178 0.83 -5.60 -9.21
N ASP A 179 0.31 -4.44 -8.83
CA ASP A 179 0.21 -3.28 -9.73
C ASP A 179 1.59 -2.84 -10.23
N GLN A 180 2.61 -2.83 -9.37
CA GLN A 180 3.98 -2.47 -9.76
C GLN A 180 4.57 -3.46 -10.78
N VAL A 181 4.37 -4.78 -10.61
CA VAL A 181 4.79 -5.78 -11.62
C VAL A 181 4.08 -5.54 -12.94
N ARG A 182 2.76 -5.31 -12.91
CA ARG A 182 1.97 -5.03 -14.12
C ARG A 182 2.46 -3.78 -14.84
N LEU A 183 2.74 -2.69 -14.10
CA LEU A 183 3.26 -1.44 -14.66
C LEU A 183 4.65 -1.62 -15.26
N GLN A 184 5.51 -2.42 -14.61
CA GLN A 184 6.83 -2.74 -15.15
C GLN A 184 6.72 -3.50 -16.48
N MET A 185 5.85 -4.51 -16.56
CA MET A 185 5.57 -5.25 -17.80
C MET A 185 5.07 -4.33 -18.93
N LEU A 186 4.16 -3.40 -18.62
CA LEU A 186 3.65 -2.43 -19.60
C LEU A 186 4.74 -1.47 -20.10
N ARG A 187 5.66 -1.06 -19.23
CA ARG A 187 6.83 -0.25 -19.60
C ARG A 187 7.73 -1.03 -20.54
N ASP A 188 8.07 -2.26 -20.19
CA ASP A 188 8.93 -3.11 -21.01
C ASP A 188 8.31 -3.40 -22.40
N TRP A 189 7.00 -3.65 -22.45
CA TRP A 189 6.26 -3.80 -23.70
C TRP A 189 6.31 -2.53 -24.57
N ARG A 190 6.03 -1.36 -23.98
CA ARG A 190 6.08 -0.06 -24.68
C ARG A 190 7.47 0.23 -25.22
N ASP A 191 8.49 -0.12 -24.46
CA ASP A 191 9.89 0.14 -24.80
C ASP A 191 10.46 -0.91 -25.79
N GLY A 192 9.62 -1.80 -26.31
CA GLY A 192 9.99 -2.81 -27.31
C GLY A 192 10.95 -3.87 -26.79
N LYS A 193 11.10 -4.00 -25.46
CA LYS A 193 11.79 -5.14 -24.88
C LYS A 193 10.91 -6.35 -25.14
N SER A 194 11.34 -7.21 -26.07
CA SER A 194 10.64 -8.44 -26.43
C SER A 194 10.18 -9.17 -25.17
N MET A 195 8.86 -9.34 -25.00
CA MET A 195 8.33 -10.37 -24.09
C MET A 195 8.91 -11.68 -24.60
N ARG A 196 9.92 -12.21 -23.92
CA ARG A 196 10.46 -13.51 -24.30
C ARG A 196 9.30 -14.50 -24.29
N ASP A 197 9.17 -15.17 -25.42
CA ASP A 197 8.24 -16.27 -25.71
C ASP A 197 8.59 -17.50 -24.87
N ASP A 198 8.59 -17.35 -23.55
CA ASP A 198 8.61 -18.45 -22.61
C ASP A 198 7.13 -18.71 -22.31
N GLY A 199 6.51 -19.63 -23.07
CA GLY A 199 5.08 -19.96 -23.12
C GLY A 199 4.44 -20.47 -21.82
N GLN A 200 4.81 -19.89 -20.68
CA GLN A 200 4.31 -20.15 -19.34
C GLN A 200 3.63 -18.92 -18.70
N GLU A 201 3.84 -17.70 -19.22
CA GLU A 201 3.32 -16.46 -18.59
C GLU A 201 1.89 -16.06 -19.01
N GLU A 202 1.36 -16.54 -20.14
CA GLU A 202 -0.03 -16.24 -20.55
C GLU A 202 -1.09 -16.76 -19.57
N ARG A 203 -0.78 -17.79 -18.76
CA ARG A 203 -1.75 -18.33 -17.78
C ARG A 203 -1.93 -17.49 -16.52
N SER A 204 -1.00 -16.57 -16.22
CA SER A 204 -1.13 -15.66 -15.08
C SER A 204 -1.87 -14.37 -15.42
N LEU A 205 -2.06 -14.08 -16.71
CA LEU A 205 -2.62 -12.83 -17.23
C LEU A 205 -4.15 -12.70 -17.10
N LEU A 206 -4.86 -13.77 -16.73
CA LEU A 206 -6.31 -13.77 -16.56
C LEU A 206 -6.78 -13.79 -15.09
N TYR A 207 -5.86 -13.69 -14.12
CA TYR A 207 -6.18 -13.78 -12.68
C TYR A 207 -5.72 -12.58 -11.84
N LEU A 208 -5.36 -11.46 -12.48
CA LEU A 208 -5.23 -10.19 -11.79
C LEU A 208 -6.56 -9.44 -11.91
N ASP A 209 -7.57 -9.95 -11.20
CA ASP A 209 -8.78 -9.16 -10.95
C ASP A 209 -8.33 -7.81 -10.39
N SER A 210 -8.68 -6.72 -11.08
CA SER A 210 -8.64 -5.39 -10.48
C SER A 210 -9.42 -5.48 -9.17
N PRO A 211 -8.89 -4.99 -8.03
CA PRO A 211 -9.66 -4.96 -6.80
C PRO A 211 -10.91 -4.11 -7.06
N THR A 212 -12.03 -4.81 -7.22
CA THR A 212 -13.36 -4.24 -7.39
C THR A 212 -13.69 -3.57 -6.08
N SER A 213 -14.09 -2.30 -6.15
CA SER A 213 -14.71 -1.48 -5.10
C SER A 213 -14.58 -2.05 -3.68
N VAL A 214 -13.59 -1.57 -2.93
CA VAL A 214 -13.45 -1.92 -1.52
C VAL A 214 -14.39 -1.02 -0.73
N ALA A 215 -15.30 -1.63 0.02
CA ALA A 215 -16.11 -0.91 1.00
C ALA A 215 -15.19 -0.21 2.00
N VAL A 216 -15.34 1.12 2.10
CA VAL A 216 -14.65 1.93 3.12
C VAL A 216 -15.52 1.89 4.36
N ASP A 217 -14.99 1.36 5.46
CA ASP A 217 -15.70 1.35 6.74
C ASP A 217 -15.16 2.49 7.60
N ILE A 218 -16.02 3.46 7.89
CA ILE A 218 -15.63 4.67 8.64
C ILE A 218 -16.13 4.52 10.06
N THR A 219 -15.22 4.11 10.93
CA THR A 219 -15.46 3.99 12.36
C THR A 219 -15.02 5.27 13.06
N CYS A 220 -16.00 6.06 13.50
CA CYS A 220 -15.76 7.17 14.43
C CYS A 220 -16.17 6.70 15.82
N THR A 221 -15.20 6.21 16.60
CA THR A 221 -15.37 5.89 18.02
C THR A 221 -14.77 6.97 18.89
#